data_AF-A0A2V6F889-F1
#
_entry.id   AF-A0A2V6F889-F1
#
_cell.length_a   1.000
_cell.length_b   1.000
_cell.length_c   1.000
_cell.angle_alpha   90.00
_cell.angle_beta   90.00
_cell.angle_gamma   90.00
#
_symmetry.space_group_name_H-M   'P 1'
#
loop_
_entity.id
_entity.type
_entity.pdbx_description
1 polymer ?
#
loop_
_entity_poly.entity_id
_entity_poly.type
_entity_poly.pdbx_seq_one_letter_code
_entity_poly.pdbx_strand_id
1 'polypeptide(L)'
;MERNSPRGRIALMRAIADGRLEPTKAFADEMYFCLGCLACMTACPAGVNYAELFEHARAEAEQSGALNSPRRNFIRSFMLRWLFMNSGRLHMAGRA
;
A
#
# COMPACT_ATOMS: atom_id res chain seq x y z
N MET A 1 13.26 -6.20 -15.23
CA MET A 1 13.62 -6.41 -13.81
C MET A 1 14.24 -5.11 -13.26
N GLU A 2 13.46 -4.04 -13.24
CA GLU A 2 13.84 -2.73 -12.65
C GLU A 2 12.68 -2.15 -11.82
N ARG A 3 11.43 -2.46 -12.20
CA ARG A 3 10.19 -2.02 -11.53
C ARG A 3 10.15 -2.25 -10.01
N ASN A 4 10.82 -3.31 -9.55
CA ASN A 4 10.78 -3.73 -8.14
C ASN A 4 11.88 -3.07 -7.30
N SER A 5 12.81 -2.36 -7.94
CA SER A 5 13.81 -1.55 -7.24
C SER A 5 13.14 -0.30 -6.65
N PRO A 6 13.73 0.34 -5.62
CA PRO A 6 13.23 1.63 -5.11
C PRO A 6 13.14 2.69 -6.23
N ARG A 7 14.08 2.70 -7.17
CA ARG A 7 14.10 3.62 -8.30
C ARG A 7 12.97 3.32 -9.29
N GLY A 8 12.76 2.05 -9.62
CA GLY A 8 11.65 1.63 -10.48
C GLY A 8 10.29 1.97 -9.89
N ARG A 9 10.14 1.83 -8.56
CA ARG A 9 8.94 2.27 -7.85
C ARG A 9 8.74 3.77 -7.92
N ILE A 10 9.77 4.58 -7.66
CA ILE A 10 9.68 6.05 -7.82
C ILE A 10 9.26 6.42 -9.25
N ALA A 11 9.80 5.74 -10.26
CA ALA A 11 9.41 5.99 -11.65
C ALA A 11 7.92 5.68 -11.91
N LEU A 12 7.40 4.59 -11.34
CA LEU A 12 5.97 4.27 -11.39
C LEU A 12 5.13 5.31 -10.66
N MET A 13 5.49 5.65 -9.41
CA MET A 13 4.80 6.65 -8.61
C MET A 13 4.70 7.98 -9.37
N ARG A 14 5.80 8.40 -10.00
CA ARG A 14 5.84 9.63 -10.80
C ARG A 14 4.96 9.53 -12.04
N ALA A 15 4.97 8.41 -12.75
CA ALA A 15 4.14 8.24 -13.94
C ALA A 15 2.63 8.28 -13.62
N ILE A 16 2.22 7.73 -12.47
CA ILE A 16 0.85 7.85 -11.95
C ILE A 16 0.54 9.31 -11.59
N ALA A 17 1.42 9.97 -10.82
CA ALA A 17 1.23 11.37 -10.42
C ALA A 17 1.20 12.36 -11.59
N ASP A 18 1.93 12.06 -12.68
CA ASP A 18 1.92 12.83 -13.93
C ASP A 18 0.71 12.52 -14.83
N GLY A 19 -0.19 11.62 -14.43
CA GLY A 19 -1.33 11.19 -15.25
C GLY A 19 -0.92 10.43 -16.53
N ARG A 20 0.31 9.91 -16.59
CA ARG A 20 0.82 9.14 -17.74
C ARG A 20 0.44 7.67 -17.65
N LEU A 21 0.14 7.19 -16.44
CA LEU A 21 -0.34 5.84 -16.17
C LEU A 21 -1.54 5.91 -15.25
N GLU A 22 -2.48 4.99 -15.46
CA GLU A 22 -3.58 4.75 -14.54
C GLU A 22 -3.16 3.80 -13.42
N PRO A 23 -3.70 3.96 -12.19
CA PRO A 23 -3.45 3.03 -11.10
C PRO A 23 -4.04 1.65 -11.40
N THR A 24 -3.19 0.71 -11.80
CA THR A 24 -3.59 -0.67 -12.07
C THR A 24 -3.30 -1.58 -10.88
N LYS A 25 -3.89 -2.79 -10.89
CA LYS A 25 -3.54 -3.83 -9.92
C LYS A 25 -2.03 -4.11 -9.86
N ALA A 26 -1.36 -4.11 -11.01
CA ALA A 26 0.09 -4.35 -11.07
C ALA A 26 0.90 -3.23 -10.39
N PHE A 27 0.46 -1.98 -10.49
CA PHE A 27 1.03 -0.87 -9.73
C PHE A 27 0.80 -1.05 -8.24
N ALA A 28 -0.43 -1.36 -7.84
CA ALA A 28 -0.79 -1.57 -6.45
C ALA A 28 0.03 -2.71 -5.81
N ASP A 29 0.10 -3.86 -6.49
CA ASP A 29 0.92 -5.00 -6.04
C ASP A 29 2.39 -4.59 -5.84
N GLU A 30 2.94 -3.77 -6.73
CA GLU A 30 4.32 -3.29 -6.59
C GLU A 30 4.53 -2.41 -5.36
N MET A 31 3.54 -1.56 -5.03
CA MET A 31 3.56 -0.78 -3.79
C MET A 31 3.39 -1.68 -2.57
N TYR A 32 2.61 -2.75 -2.66
CA TYR A 32 2.41 -3.68 -1.53
C TYR A 32 3.55 -4.70 -1.35
N PHE A 33 4.37 -4.97 -2.37
CA PHE A 33 5.62 -5.73 -2.20
C PHE A 33 6.69 -4.97 -1.44
N CYS A 34 6.62 -3.64 -1.40
CA CYS A 34 7.49 -2.84 -0.55
C CYS A 34 7.06 -2.99 0.92
N LEU A 35 7.97 -3.48 1.77
CA LEU A 35 7.74 -3.64 3.20
C LEU A 35 7.78 -2.32 3.98
N GLY A 36 8.24 -1.22 3.36
CA GLY A 36 8.37 0.07 4.05
C GLY A 36 9.53 0.14 5.04
N CYS A 37 10.62 -0.63 4.85
CA CYS A 37 11.77 -0.63 5.75
C CYS A 37 12.65 0.63 5.69
N LEU A 38 12.43 1.50 4.70
CA LEU A 38 13.16 2.76 4.47
C LEU A 38 14.68 2.66 4.29
N ALA A 39 15.23 1.45 4.16
CA ALA A 39 16.66 1.24 3.89
C ALA A 39 17.14 1.90 2.59
N CYS A 40 16.24 2.13 1.63
CA CYS A 40 16.55 2.85 0.39
C CYS A 40 16.86 4.34 0.61
N MET A 41 16.35 4.96 1.68
CA MET A 41 16.55 6.38 1.94
C MET A 41 17.98 6.68 2.38
N THR A 42 18.56 5.84 3.24
CA THR A 42 19.95 6.00 3.70
C THR A 42 20.96 5.77 2.58
N ALA A 43 20.62 4.91 1.62
CA ALA A 43 21.43 4.65 0.44
C ALA A 43 21.28 5.72 -0.66
N CYS A 44 20.27 6.60 -0.58
CA CYS A 44 19.96 7.54 -1.65
C CYS A 44 20.79 8.83 -1.53
N PRO A 45 21.74 9.10 -2.44
CA PRO A 45 22.54 10.33 -2.40
C PRO A 45 21.71 11.59 -2.71
N ALA A 46 20.55 11.44 -3.34
CA ALA A 46 19.67 12.55 -3.70
C ALA A 46 18.71 12.96 -2.55
N GLY A 47 18.71 12.24 -1.42
CA GLY A 47 17.89 12.59 -0.25
C GLY A 47 16.37 12.54 -0.50
N VAL A 48 15.91 11.68 -1.41
CA VAL A 48 14.48 11.57 -1.76
C VAL A 48 13.67 11.13 -0.54
N ASN A 49 12.57 11.84 -0.26
CA ASN A 49 11.60 11.45 0.78
C ASN A 49 10.73 10.26 0.31
N TYR A 50 11.32 9.06 0.29
CA TYR A 50 10.63 7.86 -0.18
C TYR A 50 9.42 7.52 0.68
N ALA A 51 9.46 7.79 1.99
CA ALA A 51 8.36 7.48 2.90
C ALA A 51 7.07 8.19 2.48
N GLU A 52 7.15 9.49 2.21
CA GLU A 52 5.99 10.29 1.79
C GLU A 52 5.45 9.84 0.41
N LEU A 53 6.34 9.67 -0.57
CA LEU A 53 5.97 9.18 -1.90
C LEU A 53 5.27 7.82 -1.84
N PHE A 54 5.76 6.95 -0.98
CA PHE A 54 5.22 5.62 -0.77
C PHE A 54 3.83 5.61 -0.16
N GLU A 55 3.58 6.44 0.86
CA GLU A 55 2.27 6.56 1.48
C GLU A 55 1.24 7.13 0.48
N HIS A 56 1.60 8.16 -0.29
CA HIS A 56 0.75 8.68 -1.34
C HIS A 56 0.43 7.63 -2.40
N ALA A 57 1.42 6.84 -2.82
CA ALA A 57 1.22 5.80 -3.82
C ALA A 57 0.29 4.67 -3.33
N ARG A 58 0.38 4.29 -2.05
CA ARG A 58 -0.55 3.33 -1.44
C ARG A 58 -1.95 3.91 -1.29
N ALA A 59 -2.07 5.18 -0.90
CA ALA A 59 -3.36 5.85 -0.84
C ALA A 59 -4.03 5.89 -2.21
N GLU A 60 -3.28 6.21 -3.27
CA GLU A 60 -3.76 6.21 -4.66
C GLU A 60 -4.21 4.80 -5.10
N ALA A 61 -3.44 3.76 -4.77
CA ALA A 61 -3.80 2.37 -5.07
C ALA A 61 -5.11 1.92 -4.39
N GLU A 62 -5.40 2.41 -3.18
CA GLU A 62 -6.66 2.14 -2.49
C GLU A 62 -7.82 2.98 -3.04
N GLN A 63 -7.61 4.27 -3.28
CA GLN A 63 -8.65 5.22 -3.75
C GLN A 63 -9.11 4.91 -5.17
N SER A 64 -8.19 4.54 -6.05
CA SER A 64 -8.49 4.09 -7.42
C SER A 64 -9.29 2.79 -7.48
N GLY A 65 -9.36 2.04 -6.38
CA GLY A 65 -10.01 0.74 -6.36
C GLY A 65 -9.25 -0.35 -7.11
N ALA A 66 -7.97 -0.13 -7.45
CA ALA A 66 -7.12 -1.08 -8.16
C ALA A 66 -7.02 -2.46 -7.47
N LEU A 67 -7.22 -2.50 -6.14
CA LEU A 67 -7.21 -3.71 -5.31
C LEU A 67 -8.61 -4.20 -4.92
N ASN A 68 -9.68 -3.62 -5.46
CA ASN A 68 -11.04 -4.00 -5.09
C ASN A 68 -11.32 -5.45 -5.47
N SER A 69 -11.71 -6.22 -4.46
CA SER A 69 -12.11 -7.61 -4.60
C SER A 69 -13.27 -7.85 -3.64
N PRO A 70 -14.35 -8.54 -4.06
CA PRO A 70 -15.46 -8.86 -3.17
C PRO A 70 -14.98 -9.55 -1.89
N ARG A 71 -14.03 -10.50 -2.02
CA ARG A 71 -13.44 -11.21 -0.89
C ARG A 71 -12.65 -10.27 0.03
N ARG A 72 -11.83 -9.40 -0.54
CA ARG A 72 -11.01 -8.44 0.22
C ARG A 72 -11.90 -7.48 1.01
N ASN A 73 -12.91 -6.91 0.35
CA ASN A 73 -13.81 -5.94 0.96
C ASN A 73 -14.68 -6.57 2.04
N PHE A 74 -15.15 -7.80 1.84
CA PHE A 74 -15.87 -8.57 2.85
C PHE A 74 -15.00 -8.85 4.08
N ILE A 75 -13.80 -9.42 3.89
CA ILE A 75 -12.86 -9.72 5.00
C ILE A 75 -12.51 -8.44 5.76
N ARG A 76 -12.18 -7.35 5.05
CA ARG A 76 -11.80 -6.08 5.66
C ARG A 76 -12.94 -5.47 6.46
N SER A 77 -14.16 -5.47 5.89
CA SER A 77 -15.36 -4.98 6.57
C SER A 77 -15.68 -5.82 7.81
N PHE A 78 -15.65 -7.14 7.70
CA PHE A 78 -15.89 -8.05 8.82
C PHE A 78 -14.83 -7.89 9.93
N MET A 79 -13.54 -7.94 9.60
CA MET A 79 -12.45 -7.76 10.58
C MET A 79 -12.54 -6.41 11.28
N LEU A 80 -12.64 -5.30 10.54
CA LEU A 80 -12.62 -3.97 11.15
C LEU A 80 -13.90 -3.70 11.94
N ARG A 81 -15.08 -3.95 11.36
CA ARG A 81 -16.37 -3.58 11.99
C ARG A 81 -16.85 -4.59 13.02
N TRP A 82 -16.66 -5.89 12.78
CA TRP A 82 -17.22 -6.94 13.64
C TRP A 82 -16.25 -7.36 14.75
N LEU A 83 -14.96 -7.49 14.46
CA LEU A 83 -13.94 -7.92 15.43
C LEU A 83 -13.28 -6.74 16.16
N PHE A 84 -12.65 -5.81 15.43
CA PHE A 84 -11.80 -4.77 16.05
C PHE A 84 -12.58 -3.60 16.68
N MET A 85 -13.71 -3.16 16.10
CA MET A 85 -14.50 -2.06 16.66
C MET A 85 -15.32 -2.41 17.91
N ASN A 86 -15.25 -3.66 18.41
CA ASN A 86 -15.92 -4.07 19.65
C ASN A 86 -14.93 -4.75 20.61
N SER A 87 -14.56 -4.04 21.68
CA SER A 87 -13.59 -4.50 22.67
C SER A 87 -13.97 -5.82 23.34
N GLY A 88 -15.27 -6.08 23.55
CA GLY A 88 -15.77 -7.33 24.11
C GLY A 88 -15.52 -8.54 23.21
N ARG A 89 -15.73 -8.38 21.89
CA ARG A 89 -15.48 -9.44 20.90
C ARG A 89 -13.99 -9.70 20.71
N LEU A 90 -13.18 -8.63 20.70
CA LEU A 90 -11.73 -8.77 20.63
C LEU A 90 -11.18 -9.53 21.84
N HIS A 91 -11.67 -9.23 23.05
CA HIS A 91 -11.28 -9.95 24.26
C HIS A 91 -11.73 -11.41 24.28
N MET A 92 -12.95 -11.71 23.81
CA MET A 92 -13.43 -13.09 23.72
C MET A 92 -12.62 -13.89 22.69
N ALA A 93 -12.29 -13.30 21.54
CA ALA A 93 -11.50 -13.96 20.50
C ALA A 93 -10.03 -14.15 20.88
N GLY A 94 -9.45 -13.26 21.70
CA GLY A 94 -8.06 -13.37 22.18
C GLY A 94 -7.88 -14.24 23.43
N ARG A 95 -8.96 -14.69 24.08
CA ARG A 95 -8.94 -15.59 25.25
C ARG A 95 -9.20 -17.06 24.91
N ALA A 96 -9.44 -17.38 23.63
CA ALA A 96 -9.51 -18.76 23.11
C ALA A 96 -8.13 -19.19 22.59
#